data_AF-A0A969GMI7-F1
#
_entry.id   AF-A0A969GMI7-F1
#
_cell.length_a   1.000
_cell.length_b   1.000
_cell.length_c   1.000
_cell.angle_alpha   90.00
_cell.angle_beta   90.00
_cell.angle_gamma   90.00
#
_symmetry.space_group_name_H-M   'P 1'
#
loop_
_entity.id
_entity.type
_entity.pdbx_description
1 polymer ?
#
loop_
_entity_poly.entity_id
_entity_poly.type
_entity_poly.pdbx_seq_one_letter_code
_entity_poly.pdbx_strand_id
1 'polypeptide(L)'
;MIAALLGIPVGLVWIANLPYAPIRRPIAQTAPILLLPSYISIDRNYRDALQHLQQAEQLITQATTPADLDLGERQLQQAQENLDRLPIWFLNDFPEYRHWGYGWSFQSAGFNAARGRVGNLQAKVFQEKNAQTALLASEQAIATAKQQYQQATTAVDQQVALTQWRTALNQLQLIPGQTLAGKTAQPKLVAYQTEFDQLTGQLIGSQRASSVIEAAKGFASRASQASQNPPHTVEEWMMVEQLWQEAIDALRQVPSDDLQGYGAAQAKLAEYTSNLEQIKVRRQAEAEAVRAYQQAQTETAQLQALADRLNPNEIVSRLQRIINQLERVEDGTTVYLDAQNLLLQANNKLNQVQ
;
A
#
# COMPACT_ATOMS: atom_id res chain seq x y z
N MET A 1 -19.70 -95.02 -13.80
CA MET A 1 -20.69 -94.52 -12.83
C MET A 1 -20.58 -93.01 -12.78
N ILE A 2 -21.64 -92.33 -13.21
CA ILE A 2 -21.77 -90.87 -13.24
C ILE A 2 -22.19 -90.45 -11.83
N ALA A 3 -21.33 -89.73 -11.10
CA ALA A 3 -21.66 -89.18 -9.80
C ALA A 3 -22.32 -87.80 -9.99
N ALA A 4 -23.51 -87.68 -9.41
CA ALA A 4 -24.44 -86.58 -9.58
C ALA A 4 -23.88 -85.23 -9.10
N LEU A 5 -23.84 -84.26 -10.03
CA LEU A 5 -23.82 -82.83 -9.71
C LEU A 5 -25.18 -82.45 -9.14
N LEU A 6 -25.33 -82.62 -7.81
CA LEU A 6 -26.48 -82.15 -7.05
C LEU A 6 -26.51 -80.61 -7.08
N GLY A 7 -27.60 -80.06 -7.62
CA GLY A 7 -27.86 -78.63 -7.62
C GLY A 7 -27.93 -78.09 -6.20
N ILE A 8 -26.95 -77.26 -5.84
CA ILE A 8 -26.94 -76.54 -4.56
C ILE A 8 -28.08 -75.51 -4.62
N PRO A 9 -29.11 -75.61 -3.76
CA PRO A 9 -30.21 -74.66 -3.77
C PRO A 9 -29.68 -73.26 -3.45
N VAL A 10 -30.07 -72.27 -4.26
CA VAL A 10 -29.60 -70.86 -4.19
C VAL A 10 -29.72 -70.27 -2.77
N GLY A 11 -30.71 -70.72 -1.98
CA GLY A 11 -30.88 -70.31 -0.58
C GLY A 11 -29.75 -70.76 0.36
N LEU A 12 -29.12 -71.92 0.15
CA LEU A 12 -27.99 -72.38 0.96
C LEU A 12 -26.70 -71.60 0.65
N VAL A 13 -26.51 -71.18 -0.61
CA VAL A 13 -25.39 -70.30 -1.00
C VAL A 13 -25.54 -68.93 -0.33
N TRP A 14 -26.76 -68.39 -0.25
CA TRP A 14 -27.02 -67.10 0.39
C TRP A 14 -26.71 -67.12 1.90
N ILE A 15 -27.16 -68.14 2.63
CA ILE A 15 -26.89 -68.31 4.08
C ILE A 15 -25.38 -68.53 4.32
N ALA A 16 -24.74 -69.35 3.49
CA ALA A 16 -23.30 -69.58 3.56
C ALA A 16 -22.48 -68.30 3.38
N ASN A 17 -23.01 -67.36 2.59
CA ASN A 17 -22.33 -66.12 2.24
C ASN A 17 -22.61 -64.96 3.20
N LEU A 18 -23.36 -65.17 4.29
CA LEU A 18 -23.62 -64.14 5.30
C LEU A 18 -22.29 -63.64 5.92
N PRO A 19 -22.14 -62.34 6.22
CA PRO A 19 -20.90 -61.77 6.76
C PRO A 19 -20.74 -62.05 8.27
N TYR A 20 -20.92 -63.30 8.69
CA TYR A 20 -20.83 -63.74 10.09
C TYR A 20 -19.76 -64.84 10.25
N ALA A 21 -18.68 -64.53 10.98
CA ALA A 21 -17.51 -65.39 11.10
C ALA A 21 -17.81 -66.82 11.63
N PRO A 22 -18.69 -67.01 12.63
CA PRO A 22 -19.03 -68.36 13.12
C PRO A 22 -19.73 -69.25 12.08
N ILE A 23 -20.47 -68.67 11.12
CA ILE A 23 -21.09 -69.44 10.03
C ILE A 23 -20.05 -69.73 8.93
N ARG A 24 -19.16 -68.78 8.64
CA ARG A 24 -18.21 -68.88 7.52
C ARG A 24 -17.03 -69.80 7.78
N ARG A 25 -16.48 -69.86 9.00
CA ARG A 25 -15.29 -70.66 9.33
C ARG A 25 -15.47 -72.16 9.02
N PRO A 26 -16.57 -72.82 9.44
CA PRO A 26 -16.83 -74.21 9.08
C PRO A 26 -17.01 -74.42 7.57
N ILE A 27 -17.65 -73.46 6.89
CA ILE A 27 -17.93 -73.52 5.44
C ILE A 27 -16.63 -73.35 4.64
N ALA A 28 -15.73 -72.47 5.06
CA ALA A 28 -14.42 -72.29 4.45
C ALA A 28 -13.56 -73.56 4.53
N GLN A 29 -13.68 -74.33 5.61
CA GLN A 29 -12.95 -75.60 5.81
C GLN A 29 -13.57 -76.78 5.06
N THR A 30 -14.90 -76.80 4.94
CA THR A 30 -15.65 -77.99 4.46
C THR A 30 -16.12 -77.86 3.02
N ALA A 31 -16.55 -76.67 2.59
CA ALA A 31 -17.13 -76.40 1.27
C ALA A 31 -16.81 -74.96 0.79
N PRO A 32 -15.51 -74.62 0.55
CA PRO A 32 -15.08 -73.25 0.25
C PRO A 32 -15.71 -72.65 -1.02
N ILE A 33 -16.23 -73.48 -1.94
CA ILE A 33 -16.87 -73.04 -3.19
C ILE A 33 -18.09 -72.16 -2.95
N LEU A 34 -18.77 -72.36 -1.82
CA LEU A 34 -19.96 -71.61 -1.44
C LEU A 34 -19.65 -70.15 -1.08
N LEU A 35 -18.39 -69.83 -0.77
CA LEU A 35 -17.95 -68.49 -0.39
C LEU A 35 -17.38 -67.68 -1.57
N LEU A 36 -17.13 -68.32 -2.73
CA LEU A 36 -16.54 -67.68 -3.91
C LEU A 36 -17.23 -66.36 -4.30
N PRO A 37 -18.57 -66.24 -4.33
CA PRO A 37 -19.20 -64.98 -4.70
C PRO A 37 -18.87 -63.82 -3.76
N SER A 38 -18.77 -64.05 -2.44
CA SER A 38 -18.30 -62.98 -1.53
C SER A 38 -16.84 -62.65 -1.73
N TYR A 39 -15.99 -63.66 -1.88
CA TYR A 39 -14.57 -63.40 -2.03
C TYR A 39 -14.31 -62.61 -3.32
N ILE A 40 -14.99 -62.94 -4.43
CA ILE A 40 -14.94 -62.17 -5.69
C ILE A 40 -15.41 -60.72 -5.46
N SER A 41 -16.51 -60.51 -4.74
CA SER A 41 -17.01 -59.17 -4.42
C SER A 41 -15.98 -58.38 -3.59
N ILE A 42 -15.39 -59.01 -2.58
CA ILE A 42 -14.40 -58.38 -1.70
C ILE A 42 -13.12 -58.01 -2.47
N ASP A 43 -12.60 -58.93 -3.29
CA ASP A 43 -11.43 -58.68 -4.15
C ASP A 43 -11.70 -57.57 -5.17
N ARG A 44 -12.90 -57.51 -5.75
CA ARG A 44 -13.30 -56.41 -6.64
C ARG A 44 -13.30 -55.06 -5.91
N ASN A 45 -13.99 -54.96 -4.77
CA ASN A 45 -14.01 -53.72 -3.98
C ASN A 45 -12.58 -53.31 -3.58
N TYR A 46 -11.71 -54.27 -3.24
CA TYR A 46 -10.32 -53.97 -2.92
C TYR A 46 -9.54 -53.42 -4.14
N ARG A 47 -9.67 -54.02 -5.32
CA ARG A 47 -9.04 -53.51 -6.55
C ARG A 47 -9.55 -52.13 -6.94
N ASP A 48 -10.87 -51.94 -6.90
CA ASP A 48 -11.50 -50.66 -7.22
C ASP A 48 -11.03 -49.59 -6.22
N ALA A 49 -10.94 -49.92 -4.92
CA ALA A 49 -10.38 -49.04 -3.90
C ALA A 49 -8.94 -48.62 -4.23
N LEU A 50 -8.07 -49.55 -4.63
CA LEU A 50 -6.69 -49.24 -4.99
C LEU A 50 -6.60 -48.35 -6.23
N GLN A 51 -7.45 -48.59 -7.24
CA GLN A 51 -7.51 -47.76 -8.45
C GLN A 51 -7.95 -46.33 -8.12
N HIS A 52 -9.05 -46.17 -7.39
CA HIS A 52 -9.54 -44.85 -6.96
C HIS A 52 -8.53 -44.14 -6.07
N LEU A 53 -7.86 -44.86 -5.17
CA LEU A 53 -6.82 -44.32 -4.31
C LEU A 53 -5.63 -43.79 -5.12
N GLN A 54 -5.19 -44.52 -6.15
CA GLN A 54 -4.12 -44.08 -7.03
C GLN A 54 -4.50 -42.81 -7.80
N GLN A 55 -5.72 -42.74 -8.32
CA GLN A 55 -6.22 -41.54 -9.00
C GLN A 55 -6.31 -40.35 -8.05
N ALA A 56 -6.85 -40.56 -6.85
CA ALA A 56 -6.94 -39.55 -5.80
C ALA A 56 -5.54 -39.03 -5.42
N GLU A 57 -4.58 -39.92 -5.21
CA GLU A 57 -3.21 -39.56 -4.86
C GLU A 57 -2.58 -38.68 -5.93
N GLN A 58 -2.72 -39.04 -7.22
CA GLN A 58 -2.21 -38.21 -8.31
C GLN A 58 -2.84 -36.82 -8.34
N LEU A 59 -4.17 -36.75 -8.26
CA LEU A 59 -4.93 -35.50 -8.33
C LEU A 59 -4.70 -34.58 -7.13
N ILE A 60 -4.53 -35.15 -5.93
CA ILE A 60 -4.32 -34.37 -4.70
C ILE A 60 -2.85 -33.96 -4.52
N THR A 61 -1.90 -34.84 -4.87
CA THR A 61 -0.48 -34.56 -4.66
C THR A 61 0.13 -33.68 -5.76
N GLN A 62 -0.39 -33.78 -6.98
CA GLN A 62 0.10 -33.04 -8.16
C GLN A 62 -0.93 -32.01 -8.65
N ALA A 63 -1.87 -31.62 -7.79
CA ALA A 63 -2.91 -30.65 -8.12
C ALA A 63 -2.30 -29.34 -8.65
N THR A 64 -2.83 -28.89 -9.77
CA THR A 64 -2.48 -27.59 -10.38
C THR A 64 -3.65 -26.62 -10.35
N THR A 65 -4.86 -27.14 -10.16
CA THR A 65 -6.10 -26.37 -10.09
C THR A 65 -6.98 -26.83 -8.91
N PRO A 66 -7.89 -25.97 -8.42
CA PRO A 66 -8.90 -26.39 -7.45
C PRO A 66 -9.79 -27.53 -7.96
N ALA A 67 -10.03 -27.61 -9.27
CA ALA A 67 -10.80 -28.69 -9.87
C ALA A 67 -10.11 -30.06 -9.77
N ASP A 68 -8.77 -30.10 -9.84
CA ASP A 68 -8.00 -31.32 -9.60
C ASP A 68 -8.21 -31.82 -8.17
N LEU A 69 -8.20 -30.91 -7.19
CA LEU A 69 -8.43 -31.23 -5.78
C LEU A 69 -9.85 -31.76 -5.54
N ASP A 70 -10.87 -31.13 -6.14
CA ASP A 70 -12.26 -31.57 -6.03
C ASP A 70 -12.47 -32.96 -6.66
N LEU A 71 -11.89 -33.21 -7.83
CA LEU A 71 -11.95 -34.53 -8.45
C LEU A 71 -11.20 -35.57 -7.61
N GLY A 72 -10.01 -35.21 -7.11
CA GLY A 72 -9.20 -36.06 -6.25
C GLY A 72 -9.92 -36.44 -4.96
N GLU A 73 -10.65 -35.51 -4.35
CA GLU A 73 -11.49 -35.77 -3.17
C GLU A 73 -12.63 -36.75 -3.49
N ARG A 74 -13.30 -36.61 -4.64
CA ARG A 74 -14.35 -37.56 -5.05
C ARG A 74 -13.78 -38.96 -5.26
N GLN A 75 -12.61 -39.08 -5.89
CA GLN A 75 -11.92 -40.37 -6.04
C GLN A 75 -11.52 -40.94 -4.67
N LEU A 76 -11.09 -40.09 -3.75
CA LEU A 76 -10.74 -40.50 -2.39
C LEU A 76 -11.96 -41.02 -1.61
N GLN A 77 -13.13 -40.39 -1.78
CA GLN A 77 -14.39 -40.84 -1.21
C GLN A 77 -14.79 -42.22 -1.77
N GLN A 78 -14.70 -42.42 -3.08
CA GLN A 78 -14.96 -43.72 -3.70
C GLN A 78 -13.99 -44.81 -3.21
N ALA A 79 -12.71 -44.47 -3.04
CA ALA A 79 -11.73 -45.39 -2.45
C ALA A 79 -12.09 -45.77 -1.01
N GLN A 80 -12.47 -44.78 -0.19
CA GLN A 80 -12.91 -45.01 1.19
C GLN A 80 -14.17 -45.88 1.26
N GLU A 81 -15.19 -45.60 0.45
CA GLU A 81 -16.43 -46.39 0.37
C GLU A 81 -16.14 -47.85 0.01
N ASN A 82 -15.26 -48.08 -0.97
CA ASN A 82 -14.87 -49.41 -1.38
C ASN A 82 -14.08 -50.14 -0.27
N LEU A 83 -13.20 -49.44 0.47
CA LEU A 83 -12.51 -50.00 1.63
C LEU A 83 -13.45 -50.28 2.81
N ASP A 84 -14.49 -49.49 3.02
CA ASP A 84 -15.49 -49.68 4.08
C ASP A 84 -16.40 -50.90 3.81
N ARG A 85 -16.57 -51.29 2.55
CA ARG A 85 -17.28 -52.51 2.16
C ARG A 85 -16.49 -53.79 2.47
N LEU A 86 -15.21 -53.69 2.81
CA LEU A 86 -14.41 -54.86 3.22
C LEU A 86 -14.78 -55.24 4.66
N PRO A 87 -15.33 -56.45 4.89
CA PRO A 87 -15.75 -56.84 6.22
C PRO A 87 -14.58 -57.02 7.18
N ILE A 88 -14.74 -56.61 8.44
CA ILE A 88 -13.70 -56.70 9.47
C ILE A 88 -13.23 -58.15 9.70
N TRP A 89 -14.15 -59.12 9.64
CA TRP A 89 -13.80 -60.54 9.81
C TRP A 89 -12.86 -61.06 8.71
N PHE A 90 -12.89 -60.45 7.52
CA PHE A 90 -12.07 -60.83 6.37
C PHE A 90 -10.59 -60.51 6.59
N LEU A 91 -10.28 -59.59 7.51
CA LEU A 91 -8.90 -59.22 7.86
C LEU A 91 -8.17 -60.30 8.65
N ASN A 92 -8.91 -61.15 9.38
CA ASN A 92 -8.36 -62.16 10.28
C ASN A 92 -8.47 -63.59 9.73
N ASP A 93 -9.50 -63.85 8.91
CA ASP A 93 -9.87 -65.20 8.46
C ASP A 93 -9.69 -65.38 6.94
N PHE A 94 -8.86 -64.57 6.26
CA PHE A 94 -8.62 -64.75 4.83
C PHE A 94 -7.79 -66.02 4.59
N PRO A 95 -8.34 -67.06 3.95
CA PRO A 95 -7.55 -68.23 3.65
C PRO A 95 -6.56 -67.87 2.52
N GLU A 96 -5.30 -68.31 2.61
CA GLU A 96 -4.29 -68.21 1.53
C GLU A 96 -4.65 -69.07 0.28
N TYR A 97 -5.94 -69.27 0.03
CA TYR A 97 -6.52 -70.28 -0.84
C TYR A 97 -6.39 -69.90 -2.32
N ARG A 98 -5.39 -70.47 -2.99
CA ARG A 98 -5.13 -70.31 -4.43
C ARG A 98 -5.67 -71.51 -5.23
N HIS A 99 -6.96 -71.82 -5.10
CA HIS A 99 -7.60 -72.90 -5.86
C HIS A 99 -8.61 -72.38 -6.89
N TRP A 100 -8.75 -73.15 -7.99
CA TRP A 100 -9.63 -72.90 -9.15
C TRP A 100 -9.25 -71.73 -10.07
N GLY A 101 -7.96 -71.40 -10.15
CA GLY A 101 -7.44 -70.47 -11.18
C GLY A 101 -7.79 -68.99 -10.98
N TYR A 102 -8.51 -68.63 -9.91
CA TYR A 102 -8.79 -67.23 -9.57
C TYR A 102 -7.63 -66.65 -8.74
N GLY A 103 -6.96 -65.63 -9.28
CA GLY A 103 -5.85 -64.95 -8.62
C GLY A 103 -6.34 -63.83 -7.69
N TRP A 104 -6.34 -64.09 -6.39
CA TRP A 104 -6.63 -63.09 -5.36
C TRP A 104 -5.55 -62.01 -5.30
N SER A 105 -5.99 -60.75 -5.21
CA SER A 105 -5.13 -59.58 -5.08
C SER A 105 -5.08 -59.00 -3.66
N PHE A 106 -6.03 -59.39 -2.81
CA PHE A 106 -6.14 -58.90 -1.44
C PHE A 106 -4.94 -59.29 -0.56
N GLN A 107 -4.46 -58.30 0.22
CA GLN A 107 -3.43 -58.48 1.25
C GLN A 107 -3.80 -57.64 2.48
N SER A 108 -3.76 -58.21 3.68
CA SER A 108 -4.10 -57.50 4.93
C SER A 108 -3.17 -56.30 5.18
N ALA A 109 -1.88 -56.45 4.91
CA ALA A 109 -0.91 -55.37 4.96
C ALA A 109 -1.24 -54.26 3.94
N GLY A 110 -1.62 -54.65 2.72
CA GLY A 110 -2.04 -53.71 1.67
C GLY A 110 -3.33 -52.97 2.01
N PHE A 111 -4.28 -53.60 2.71
CA PHE A 111 -5.49 -52.95 3.20
C PHE A 111 -5.20 -51.89 4.26
N ASN A 112 -4.40 -52.24 5.28
CA ASN A 112 -4.01 -51.29 6.32
C ASN A 112 -3.23 -50.11 5.73
N ALA A 113 -2.35 -50.37 4.76
CA ALA A 113 -1.64 -49.33 4.02
C ALA A 113 -2.60 -48.43 3.23
N ALA A 114 -3.58 -48.99 2.52
CA ALA A 114 -4.58 -48.23 1.78
C ALA A 114 -5.41 -47.32 2.70
N ARG A 115 -5.88 -47.84 3.83
CA ARG A 115 -6.57 -47.06 4.88
C ARG A 115 -5.72 -45.90 5.40
N GLY A 116 -4.45 -46.15 5.72
CA GLY A 116 -3.52 -45.11 6.17
C GLY A 116 -3.30 -44.01 5.13
N ARG A 117 -3.14 -44.39 3.86
CA ARG A 117 -3.04 -43.43 2.75
C ARG A 117 -4.31 -42.59 2.59
N VAL A 118 -5.49 -43.21 2.72
CA VAL A 118 -6.75 -42.46 2.67
C VAL A 118 -6.79 -41.39 3.76
N GLY A 119 -6.46 -41.74 5.01
CA GLY A 119 -6.41 -40.77 6.10
C GLY A 119 -5.42 -39.61 5.85
N ASN A 120 -4.23 -39.91 5.33
CA ASN A 120 -3.24 -38.89 4.99
C ASN A 120 -3.73 -37.95 3.87
N LEU A 121 -4.35 -38.50 2.83
CA LEU A 121 -4.90 -37.71 1.73
C LEU A 121 -6.10 -36.88 2.17
N GLN A 122 -6.95 -37.39 3.06
CA GLN A 122 -8.07 -36.62 3.65
C GLN A 122 -7.55 -35.41 4.42
N ALA A 123 -6.51 -35.59 5.24
CA ALA A 123 -5.88 -34.49 5.95
C ALA A 123 -5.29 -33.44 4.98
N LYS A 124 -4.67 -33.89 3.88
CA LYS A 124 -4.15 -33.00 2.85
C LYS A 124 -5.26 -32.21 2.14
N VAL A 125 -6.34 -32.87 1.71
CA VAL A 125 -7.50 -32.18 1.09
C VAL A 125 -8.08 -31.14 2.05
N PHE A 126 -8.20 -31.46 3.34
CA PHE A 126 -8.67 -30.52 4.35
C PHE A 126 -7.77 -29.28 4.46
N GLN A 127 -6.45 -29.47 4.48
CA GLN A 127 -5.49 -28.36 4.48
C GLN A 127 -5.60 -27.50 3.22
N GLU A 128 -5.71 -28.12 2.04
CA GLU A 128 -5.88 -27.42 0.76
C GLU A 128 -7.16 -26.58 0.72
N LYS A 129 -8.29 -27.12 1.18
CA LYS A 129 -9.57 -26.40 1.24
C LYS A 129 -9.54 -25.21 2.20
N ASN A 130 -8.92 -25.39 3.38
CA ASN A 130 -8.75 -24.29 4.33
C ASN A 130 -7.88 -23.19 3.73
N ALA A 131 -6.78 -23.55 3.08
CA ALA A 131 -5.89 -22.59 2.42
C ALA A 131 -6.60 -21.86 1.26
N GLN A 132 -7.39 -22.57 0.46
CA GLN A 132 -8.21 -21.99 -0.61
C GLN A 132 -9.26 -21.01 -0.07
N THR A 133 -9.91 -21.36 1.04
CA THR A 133 -10.88 -20.47 1.70
C THR A 133 -10.20 -19.22 2.22
N ALA A 134 -9.05 -19.35 2.86
CA ALA A 134 -8.25 -18.23 3.34
C ALA A 134 -7.78 -17.32 2.19
N LEU A 135 -7.39 -17.90 1.05
CA LEU A 135 -7.02 -17.13 -0.15
C LEU A 135 -8.17 -16.27 -0.64
N LEU A 136 -9.34 -16.87 -0.86
CA LEU A 136 -10.52 -16.16 -1.35
C LEU A 136 -10.97 -15.07 -0.37
N ALA A 137 -10.99 -15.38 0.92
CA ALA A 137 -11.35 -14.41 1.96
C ALA A 137 -10.38 -13.23 2.00
N SER A 138 -9.07 -13.49 1.92
CA SER A 138 -8.04 -12.44 1.94
C SER A 138 -8.12 -11.56 0.68
N GLU A 139 -8.32 -12.15 -0.50
CA GLU A 139 -8.48 -11.40 -1.76
C GLU A 139 -9.73 -10.52 -1.73
N GLN A 140 -10.84 -11.06 -1.24
CA GLN A 140 -12.07 -10.28 -1.07
C GLN A 140 -11.88 -9.13 -0.09
N ALA A 141 -11.22 -9.38 1.05
CA ALA A 141 -10.94 -8.35 2.04
C ALA A 141 -10.03 -7.25 1.50
N ILE A 142 -9.01 -7.59 0.71
CA ILE A 142 -8.16 -6.62 0.01
C ILE A 142 -8.99 -5.78 -0.97
N ALA A 143 -9.82 -6.42 -1.79
CA ALA A 143 -10.68 -5.72 -2.76
C ALA A 143 -11.65 -4.75 -2.07
N THR A 144 -12.30 -5.19 -1.00
CA THR A 144 -13.20 -4.36 -0.20
C THR A 144 -12.46 -3.20 0.46
N ALA A 145 -11.28 -3.42 1.04
CA ALA A 145 -10.49 -2.36 1.66
C ALA A 145 -10.04 -1.30 0.64
N LYS A 146 -9.62 -1.73 -0.57
CA LYS A 146 -9.31 -0.82 -1.68
C LYS A 146 -10.51 0.02 -2.09
N GLN A 147 -11.68 -0.60 -2.21
CA GLN A 147 -12.92 0.11 -2.55
C GLN A 147 -13.30 1.14 -1.47
N GLN A 148 -13.22 0.76 -0.19
CA GLN A 148 -13.49 1.67 0.93
C GLN A 148 -12.51 2.85 0.93
N TYR A 149 -11.23 2.60 0.67
CA TYR A 149 -10.24 3.66 0.55
C TYR A 149 -10.58 4.66 -0.57
N GLN A 150 -10.99 4.17 -1.75
CA GLN A 150 -11.37 5.02 -2.88
C GLN A 150 -12.65 5.84 -2.63
N GLN A 151 -13.60 5.28 -1.87
CA GLN A 151 -14.88 5.93 -1.57
C GLN A 151 -14.82 6.82 -0.32
N ALA A 152 -13.76 6.72 0.47
CA ALA A 152 -13.60 7.49 1.69
C ALA A 152 -13.42 8.97 1.39
N THR A 153 -14.26 9.80 2.01
CA THR A 153 -14.25 11.26 1.89
C THR A 153 -13.46 11.94 3.00
N THR A 154 -13.12 11.21 4.07
CA THR A 154 -12.35 11.72 5.21
C THR A 154 -11.04 10.98 5.39
N ALA A 155 -10.03 11.66 5.96
CA ALA A 155 -8.73 11.06 6.26
C ALA A 155 -8.83 9.92 7.29
N VAL A 156 -9.81 9.97 8.20
CA VAL A 156 -10.05 8.92 9.20
C VAL A 156 -10.55 7.65 8.51
N ASP A 157 -11.53 7.77 7.61
CA ASP A 157 -12.07 6.62 6.87
C ASP A 157 -11.02 6.00 5.95
N GLN A 158 -10.17 6.83 5.31
CA GLN A 158 -9.02 6.36 4.54
C GLN A 158 -8.04 5.55 5.40
N GLN A 159 -7.72 6.03 6.61
CA GLN A 159 -6.83 5.33 7.54
C GLN A 159 -7.40 3.98 8.00
N VAL A 160 -8.72 3.92 8.24
CA VAL A 160 -9.42 2.67 8.56
C VAL A 160 -9.29 1.67 7.41
N ALA A 161 -9.54 2.12 6.17
CA ALA A 161 -9.43 1.27 4.99
C ALA A 161 -7.99 0.75 4.78
N LEU A 162 -6.96 1.59 4.98
CA LEU A 162 -5.56 1.16 4.92
C LEU A 162 -5.23 0.11 6.00
N THR A 163 -5.79 0.26 7.20
CA THR A 163 -5.61 -0.71 8.29
C THR A 163 -6.26 -2.06 7.95
N GLN A 164 -7.45 -2.04 7.35
CA GLN A 164 -8.12 -3.25 6.87
C GLN A 164 -7.34 -3.93 5.74
N TRP A 165 -6.82 -3.16 4.78
CA TRP A 165 -5.97 -3.70 3.71
C TRP A 165 -4.72 -4.36 4.30
N ARG A 166 -4.03 -3.70 5.24
CA ARG A 166 -2.86 -4.29 5.91
C ARG A 166 -3.20 -5.59 6.64
N THR A 167 -4.36 -5.64 7.30
CA THR A 167 -4.84 -6.85 7.97
C THR A 167 -5.07 -7.99 6.98
N ALA A 168 -5.68 -7.71 5.83
CA ALA A 168 -5.92 -8.71 4.79
C ALA A 168 -4.61 -9.20 4.12
N LEU A 169 -3.61 -8.33 3.96
CA LEU A 169 -2.25 -8.73 3.53
C LEU A 169 -1.61 -9.70 4.53
N ASN A 170 -1.73 -9.43 5.83
CA ASN A 170 -1.21 -10.32 6.87
C ASN A 170 -1.93 -11.68 6.84
N GLN A 171 -3.24 -11.71 6.61
CA GLN A 171 -4.00 -12.97 6.46
C GLN A 171 -3.54 -13.75 5.22
N LEU A 172 -3.30 -13.08 4.10
CA LEU A 172 -2.78 -13.69 2.88
C LEU A 172 -1.38 -14.29 3.09
N GLN A 173 -0.54 -13.64 3.90
CA GLN A 173 0.80 -14.13 4.27
C GLN A 173 0.79 -15.40 5.12
N LEU A 174 -0.26 -15.63 5.91
CA LEU A 174 -0.38 -16.82 6.77
C LEU A 174 -0.77 -18.09 6.00
N ILE A 175 -1.08 -17.98 4.71
CA ILE A 175 -1.47 -19.15 3.90
C ILE A 175 -0.23 -20.03 3.66
N PRO A 176 -0.27 -21.33 4.02
CA PRO A 176 0.91 -22.19 3.93
C PRO A 176 1.36 -22.39 2.48
N GLY A 177 2.61 -22.04 2.16
CA GLY A 177 3.16 -22.04 0.80
C GLY A 177 3.25 -23.42 0.12
N GLN A 178 3.14 -24.51 0.87
CA GLN A 178 3.11 -25.87 0.33
C GLN A 178 1.77 -26.23 -0.33
N THR A 179 0.69 -25.51 0.00
CA THR A 179 -0.64 -25.70 -0.60
C THR A 179 -0.72 -25.08 -1.98
N LEU A 180 -1.67 -25.53 -2.82
CA LEU A 180 -1.93 -24.90 -4.11
C LEU A 180 -2.31 -23.42 -3.95
N ALA A 181 -3.15 -23.13 -2.95
CA ALA A 181 -3.56 -21.77 -2.61
C ALA A 181 -2.37 -20.91 -2.15
N GLY A 182 -1.45 -21.45 -1.37
CA GLY A 182 -0.23 -20.76 -0.94
C GLY A 182 0.70 -20.40 -2.09
N LYS A 183 0.91 -21.33 -3.04
CA LYS A 183 1.66 -21.06 -4.27
C LYS A 183 1.05 -19.94 -5.11
N THR A 184 -0.27 -19.81 -5.06
CA THR A 184 -1.02 -18.72 -5.71
C THR A 184 -0.96 -17.42 -4.90
N ALA A 185 -1.05 -17.51 -3.58
CA ALA A 185 -1.04 -16.39 -2.65
C ALA A 185 0.29 -15.63 -2.68
N GLN A 186 1.42 -16.34 -2.73
CA GLN A 186 2.75 -15.74 -2.61
C GLN A 186 3.07 -14.66 -3.65
N PRO A 187 2.90 -14.89 -4.98
CA PRO A 187 3.13 -13.83 -5.97
C PRO A 187 2.11 -12.68 -5.83
N LYS A 188 0.86 -12.98 -5.47
CA LYS A 188 -0.18 -11.96 -5.23
C LYS A 188 0.14 -11.09 -4.01
N LEU A 189 0.65 -11.69 -2.94
CA LEU A 189 1.07 -10.98 -1.74
C LEU A 189 2.14 -9.94 -2.08
N VAL A 190 3.16 -10.30 -2.86
CA VAL A 190 4.20 -9.35 -3.30
C VAL A 190 3.60 -8.20 -4.09
N ALA A 191 2.71 -8.49 -5.03
CA ALA A 191 2.05 -7.46 -5.84
C ALA A 191 1.20 -6.51 -4.97
N TYR A 192 0.35 -7.05 -4.09
CA TYR A 192 -0.50 -6.23 -3.23
C TYR A 192 0.27 -5.46 -2.15
N GLN A 193 1.36 -6.02 -1.63
CA GLN A 193 2.28 -5.34 -0.71
C GLN A 193 2.94 -4.15 -1.41
N THR A 194 3.43 -4.34 -2.63
CA THR A 194 4.05 -3.26 -3.43
C THR A 194 3.07 -2.12 -3.68
N GLU A 195 1.83 -2.46 -4.06
CA GLU A 195 0.77 -1.46 -4.30
C GLU A 195 0.42 -0.69 -3.02
N PHE A 196 0.32 -1.38 -1.88
CA PHE A 196 0.08 -0.76 -0.58
C PHE A 196 1.21 0.19 -0.17
N ASP A 197 2.46 -0.24 -0.35
CA ASP A 197 3.64 0.56 0.01
C ASP A 197 3.78 1.80 -0.91
N GLN A 198 3.48 1.67 -2.20
CA GLN A 198 3.46 2.80 -3.13
C GLN A 198 2.39 3.83 -2.74
N LEU A 199 1.18 3.39 -2.45
CA LEU A 199 0.08 4.27 -2.06
C LEU A 199 0.39 5.01 -0.75
N THR A 200 0.85 4.29 0.28
CA THR A 200 1.17 4.89 1.58
C THR A 200 2.38 5.81 1.50
N GLY A 201 3.39 5.48 0.68
CA GLY A 201 4.51 6.36 0.38
C GLY A 201 4.07 7.67 -0.27
N GLN A 202 3.19 7.61 -1.27
CA GLN A 202 2.62 8.80 -1.92
C GLN A 202 1.84 9.69 -0.95
N LEU A 203 1.05 9.10 -0.04
CA LEU A 203 0.30 9.87 0.97
C LEU A 203 1.22 10.61 1.94
N ILE A 204 2.27 9.95 2.44
CA ILE A 204 3.23 10.57 3.36
C ILE A 204 3.98 11.71 2.65
N GLY A 205 4.37 11.50 1.38
CA GLY A 205 4.97 12.55 0.54
C GLY A 205 4.05 13.77 0.42
N SER A 206 2.80 13.53 0.01
CA SER A 206 1.77 14.56 -0.17
C SER A 206 1.51 15.37 1.10
N GLN A 207 1.40 14.69 2.24
CA GLN A 207 1.14 15.37 3.51
C GLN A 207 2.34 16.21 3.98
N ARG A 208 3.57 15.76 3.73
CA ARG A 208 4.78 16.54 3.99
C ARG A 208 4.88 17.76 3.07
N ALA A 209 4.59 17.63 1.77
CA ALA A 209 4.58 18.78 0.88
C ALA A 209 3.51 19.80 1.28
N SER A 210 2.31 19.33 1.65
CA SER A 210 1.23 20.19 2.13
C SER A 210 1.65 21.01 3.36
N SER A 211 2.28 20.38 4.37
CA SER A 211 2.74 21.10 5.57
C SER A 211 3.83 22.13 5.26
N VAL A 212 4.76 21.81 4.36
CA VAL A 212 5.80 22.74 3.89
C VAL A 212 5.18 23.94 3.16
N ILE A 213 4.20 23.69 2.28
CA ILE A 213 3.49 24.76 1.55
C ILE A 213 2.70 25.65 2.52
N GLU A 214 2.04 25.09 3.52
CA GLU A 214 1.33 25.89 4.54
C GLU A 214 2.29 26.72 5.40
N ALA A 215 3.45 26.16 5.78
CA ALA A 215 4.49 26.92 6.47
C ALA A 215 4.98 28.11 5.62
N ALA A 216 5.23 27.88 4.32
CA ALA A 216 5.60 28.93 3.37
C ALA A 216 4.54 30.03 3.27
N LYS A 217 3.25 29.67 3.19
CA LYS A 217 2.14 30.63 3.22
C LYS A 217 2.12 31.45 4.52
N GLY A 218 2.47 30.84 5.65
CA GLY A 218 2.58 31.53 6.94
C GLY A 218 3.69 32.60 6.96
N PHE A 219 4.85 32.35 6.34
CA PHE A 219 5.90 33.35 6.16
C PHE A 219 5.46 34.47 5.20
N ALA A 220 4.90 34.11 4.05
CA ALA A 220 4.40 35.06 3.05
C ALA A 220 3.27 35.97 3.57
N SER A 221 2.38 35.45 4.42
CA SER A 221 1.32 36.22 5.08
C SER A 221 1.90 37.26 6.03
N ARG A 222 2.89 36.88 6.85
CA ARG A 222 3.60 37.80 7.73
C ARG A 222 4.36 38.86 6.95
N ALA A 223 5.02 38.48 5.86
CA ALA A 223 5.72 39.40 4.97
C ALA A 223 4.74 40.44 4.37
N SER A 224 3.61 39.95 3.85
CA SER A 224 2.55 40.81 3.30
C SER A 224 2.02 41.78 4.36
N GLN A 225 1.72 41.31 5.57
CA GLN A 225 1.24 42.16 6.66
C GLN A 225 2.28 43.21 7.09
N ALA A 226 3.55 42.81 7.23
CA ALA A 226 4.64 43.71 7.61
C ALA A 226 4.97 44.75 6.52
N SER A 227 4.56 44.51 5.26
CA SER A 227 4.73 45.45 4.14
C SER A 227 3.60 46.47 3.98
N GLN A 228 2.52 46.36 4.78
CA GLN A 228 1.37 47.24 4.68
C GLN A 228 1.61 48.58 5.39
N ASN A 229 1.01 49.62 4.83
CA ASN A 229 1.04 50.99 5.34
C ASN A 229 2.46 51.61 5.35
N PRO A 230 3.14 51.69 4.19
CA PRO A 230 4.37 52.48 4.08
C PRO A 230 4.11 53.96 4.41
N PRO A 231 5.15 54.75 4.75
CA PRO A 231 6.58 54.43 4.62
C PRO A 231 7.12 53.52 5.72
N HIS A 232 8.14 52.72 5.38
CA HIS A 232 8.88 51.86 6.30
C HIS A 232 10.38 52.15 6.23
N THR A 233 11.09 51.97 7.34
CA THR A 233 12.56 52.14 7.36
C THR A 233 13.26 51.05 6.56
N VAL A 234 14.55 51.24 6.28
CA VAL A 234 15.38 50.23 5.62
C VAL A 234 15.37 48.91 6.40
N GLU A 235 15.45 48.97 7.72
CA GLU A 235 15.44 47.79 8.61
C GLU A 235 14.10 47.05 8.57
N GLU A 236 12.99 47.78 8.55
CA GLU A 236 11.65 47.20 8.41
C GLU A 236 11.49 46.50 7.05
N TRP A 237 11.97 47.12 5.97
CA TRP A 237 11.98 46.48 4.64
C TRP A 237 12.89 45.25 4.58
N MET A 238 14.04 45.26 5.26
CA MET A 238 14.90 44.06 5.38
C MET A 238 14.19 42.91 6.07
N MET A 239 13.40 43.19 7.11
CA MET A 239 12.61 42.15 7.80
C MET A 239 11.56 41.55 6.87
N VAL A 240 10.88 42.38 6.06
CA VAL A 240 9.92 41.90 5.05
C VAL A 240 10.64 41.05 3.99
N GLU A 241 11.82 41.47 3.52
CA GLU A 241 12.66 40.73 2.57
C GLU A 241 13.01 39.34 3.11
N GLN A 242 13.43 39.26 4.38
CA GLN A 242 13.76 37.99 5.04
C GLN A 242 12.55 37.05 5.11
N LEU A 243 11.36 37.55 5.46
CA LEU A 243 10.15 36.72 5.54
C LEU A 243 9.75 36.15 4.17
N TRP A 244 9.90 36.92 3.09
CA TRP A 244 9.68 36.40 1.73
C TRP A 244 10.73 35.35 1.35
N GLN A 245 11.99 35.56 1.73
CA GLN A 245 13.07 34.60 1.48
C GLN A 245 12.81 33.28 2.22
N GLU A 246 12.40 33.32 3.49
CA GLU A 246 12.01 32.14 4.27
C GLU A 246 10.83 31.39 3.64
N ALA A 247 9.84 32.11 3.11
CA ALA A 247 8.73 31.50 2.38
C ALA A 247 9.20 30.76 1.12
N ILE A 248 10.10 31.37 0.35
CA ILE A 248 10.69 30.79 -0.87
C ILE A 248 11.53 29.56 -0.53
N ASP A 249 12.37 29.64 0.49
CA ASP A 249 13.26 28.53 0.87
C ASP A 249 12.48 27.34 1.45
N ALA A 250 11.35 27.57 2.11
CA ALA A 250 10.43 26.51 2.48
C ALA A 250 9.86 25.81 1.22
N LEU A 251 9.36 26.56 0.23
CA LEU A 251 8.79 25.95 -0.99
C LEU A 251 9.81 25.14 -1.80
N ARG A 252 11.10 25.51 -1.78
CA ARG A 252 12.18 24.76 -2.43
C ARG A 252 12.43 23.38 -1.82
N GLN A 253 11.96 23.13 -0.60
CA GLN A 253 12.10 21.83 0.07
C GLN A 253 11.05 20.82 -0.39
N VAL A 254 10.05 21.23 -1.18
CA VAL A 254 9.04 20.32 -1.70
C VAL A 254 9.67 19.38 -2.74
N PRO A 255 9.65 18.05 -2.50
CA PRO A 255 10.25 17.07 -3.40
C PRO A 255 9.58 17.05 -4.78
N SER A 256 10.37 16.80 -5.84
CA SER A 256 9.85 16.74 -7.22
C SER A 256 9.08 15.46 -7.55
N ASP A 257 9.20 14.41 -6.72
CA ASP A 257 8.47 13.15 -6.84
C ASP A 257 7.02 13.24 -6.30
N ASP A 258 6.71 14.28 -5.52
CA ASP A 258 5.33 14.67 -5.20
C ASP A 258 4.79 15.61 -6.29
N LEU A 259 4.23 15.04 -7.35
CA LEU A 259 3.76 15.82 -8.51
C LEU A 259 2.71 16.88 -8.15
N GLN A 260 1.82 16.59 -7.20
CA GLN A 260 0.76 17.53 -6.82
C GLN A 260 1.29 18.65 -5.92
N GLY A 261 2.06 18.29 -4.89
CA GLY A 261 2.72 19.25 -4.00
C GLY A 261 3.71 20.13 -4.75
N TYR A 262 4.53 19.53 -5.63
CA TYR A 262 5.53 20.24 -6.42
C TYR A 262 4.90 21.28 -7.36
N GLY A 263 3.82 20.92 -8.07
CA GLY A 263 3.11 21.86 -8.94
C GLY A 263 2.58 23.08 -8.18
N ALA A 264 1.96 22.87 -7.01
CA ALA A 264 1.48 23.95 -6.16
C ALA A 264 2.63 24.81 -5.61
N ALA A 265 3.75 24.20 -5.22
CA ALA A 265 4.92 24.89 -4.73
C ALA A 265 5.58 25.77 -5.80
N GLN A 266 5.70 25.28 -7.03
CA GLN A 266 6.27 26.04 -8.16
C GLN A 266 5.42 27.28 -8.49
N ALA A 267 4.10 27.16 -8.46
CA ALA A 267 3.22 28.32 -8.67
C ALA A 267 3.45 29.41 -7.60
N LYS A 268 3.57 29.00 -6.32
CA LYS A 268 3.87 29.93 -5.22
C LYS A 268 5.29 30.49 -5.26
N LEU A 269 6.27 29.72 -5.72
CA LEU A 269 7.64 30.21 -5.89
C LEU A 269 7.70 31.39 -6.86
N ALA A 270 6.99 31.31 -8.00
CA ALA A 270 6.95 32.40 -8.97
C ALA A 270 6.32 33.67 -8.36
N GLU A 271 5.19 33.52 -7.66
CA GLU A 271 4.51 34.61 -6.96
C GLU A 271 5.41 35.26 -5.89
N TYR A 272 6.02 34.45 -5.02
CA TYR A 272 6.81 34.95 -3.89
C TYR A 272 8.13 35.57 -4.33
N THR A 273 8.75 35.03 -5.39
CA THR A 273 9.94 35.63 -5.99
C THR A 273 9.63 37.02 -6.54
N SER A 274 8.48 37.18 -7.24
CA SER A 274 8.04 38.50 -7.72
C SER A 274 7.83 39.50 -6.57
N ASN A 275 7.18 39.06 -5.48
CA ASN A 275 6.97 39.91 -4.31
C ASN A 275 8.29 40.30 -3.65
N LEU A 276 9.23 39.35 -3.49
CA LEU A 276 10.56 39.61 -2.94
C LEU A 276 11.30 40.69 -3.74
N GLU A 277 11.29 40.60 -5.07
CA GLU A 277 11.95 41.60 -5.93
C GLU A 277 11.31 43.00 -5.78
N GLN A 278 9.98 43.08 -5.65
CA GLN A 278 9.31 44.36 -5.36
C GLN A 278 9.72 44.95 -4.00
N ILE A 279 9.87 44.11 -2.97
CA ILE A 279 10.33 44.56 -1.66
C ILE A 279 11.78 45.04 -1.69
N LYS A 280 12.66 44.37 -2.43
CA LYS A 280 14.05 44.81 -2.63
C LYS A 280 14.13 46.19 -3.28
N VAL A 281 13.28 46.45 -4.29
CA VAL A 281 13.19 47.76 -4.94
C VAL A 281 12.77 48.83 -3.92
N ARG A 282 11.74 48.57 -3.11
CA ARG A 282 11.29 49.51 -2.06
C ARG A 282 12.37 49.78 -1.01
N ARG A 283 13.07 48.74 -0.55
CA ARG A 283 14.19 48.87 0.39
C ARG A 283 15.30 49.77 -0.20
N GLN A 284 15.61 49.58 -1.48
CA GLN A 284 16.64 50.36 -2.16
C GLN A 284 16.22 51.83 -2.30
N ALA A 285 14.99 52.09 -2.70
CA ALA A 285 14.44 53.45 -2.80
C ALA A 285 14.48 54.17 -1.45
N GLU A 286 14.08 53.51 -0.36
CA GLU A 286 14.17 54.04 1.00
C GLU A 286 15.63 54.36 1.39
N ALA A 287 16.57 53.44 1.14
CA ALA A 287 17.98 53.66 1.47
C ALA A 287 18.61 54.81 0.68
N GLU A 288 18.21 54.99 -0.57
CA GLU A 288 18.66 56.10 -1.41
C GLU A 288 18.06 57.43 -0.96
N ALA A 289 16.76 57.45 -0.64
CA ALA A 289 16.08 58.62 -0.10
C ALA A 289 16.70 59.09 1.21
N VAL A 290 16.91 58.19 2.18
CA VAL A 290 17.55 58.51 3.46
C VAL A 290 18.95 59.08 3.23
N ARG A 291 19.74 58.49 2.33
CA ARG A 291 21.08 58.98 2.01
C ARG A 291 21.05 60.37 1.37
N ALA A 292 20.18 60.58 0.38
CA ALA A 292 20.05 61.87 -0.30
C ALA A 292 19.61 62.97 0.67
N TYR A 293 18.65 62.66 1.54
CA TYR A 293 18.20 63.57 2.58
C TYR A 293 19.31 63.92 3.59
N GLN A 294 20.07 62.94 4.07
CA GLN A 294 21.21 63.17 4.98
C GLN A 294 22.31 64.03 4.32
N GLN A 295 22.58 63.82 3.04
CA GLN A 295 23.52 64.65 2.28
C GLN A 295 23.02 66.10 2.17
N ALA A 296 21.73 66.29 1.84
CA ALA A 296 21.11 67.60 1.77
C ALA A 296 21.12 68.33 3.12
N GLN A 297 20.84 67.63 4.22
CA GLN A 297 20.95 68.19 5.57
C GLN A 297 22.38 68.63 5.89
N THR A 298 23.37 67.80 5.56
CA THR A 298 24.79 68.11 5.78
C THR A 298 25.22 69.34 4.99
N GLU A 299 24.85 69.42 3.70
CA GLU A 299 25.16 70.58 2.86
C GLU A 299 24.44 71.85 3.35
N THR A 300 23.21 71.72 3.84
CA THR A 300 22.45 72.83 4.44
C THR A 300 23.14 73.36 5.68
N ALA A 301 23.58 72.49 6.60
CA ALA A 301 24.31 72.88 7.80
C ALA A 301 25.64 73.58 7.46
N GLN A 302 26.37 73.07 6.46
CA GLN A 302 27.61 73.71 5.98
C GLN A 302 27.34 75.08 5.36
N LEU A 303 26.27 75.22 4.57
CA LEU A 303 25.88 76.49 3.99
C LEU A 303 25.54 77.53 5.08
N GLN A 304 24.80 77.13 6.11
CA GLN A 304 24.48 78.00 7.24
C GLN A 304 25.73 78.45 8.01
N ALA A 305 26.67 77.54 8.28
CA ALA A 305 27.90 77.84 9.01
C ALA A 305 28.86 78.78 8.25
N LEU A 306 28.76 78.82 6.92
CA LEU A 306 29.64 79.59 6.05
C LEU A 306 28.94 80.77 5.36
N ALA A 307 27.66 81.02 5.68
CA ALA A 307 26.80 81.95 4.93
C ALA A 307 27.43 83.35 4.77
N ASP A 308 28.05 83.89 5.82
CA ASP A 308 28.65 85.23 5.81
C ASP A 308 29.99 85.32 5.05
N ARG A 309 30.58 84.16 4.71
CA ARG A 309 31.89 84.06 4.05
C ARG A 309 31.79 83.72 2.56
N LEU A 310 30.62 83.31 2.09
CA LEU A 310 30.39 82.86 0.73
C LEU A 310 29.88 84.03 -0.12
N ASN A 311 30.31 84.09 -1.39
CA ASN A 311 29.73 85.03 -2.34
C ASN A 311 28.36 84.52 -2.86
N PRO A 312 27.53 85.38 -3.46
CA PRO A 312 26.19 84.99 -3.93
C PRO A 312 26.18 83.80 -4.89
N ASN A 313 27.16 83.70 -5.81
CA ASN A 313 27.25 82.61 -6.77
C ASN A 313 27.57 81.26 -6.09
N GLU A 314 28.40 81.26 -5.05
CA GLU A 314 28.71 80.07 -4.26
C GLU A 314 27.50 79.58 -3.45
N ILE A 315 26.70 80.52 -2.92
CA ILE A 315 25.45 80.22 -2.22
C ILE A 315 24.45 79.59 -3.21
N VAL A 316 24.28 80.18 -4.40
CA VAL A 316 23.43 79.65 -5.47
C VAL A 316 23.85 78.22 -5.86
N SER A 317 25.13 77.98 -6.10
CA SER A 317 25.64 76.64 -6.47
C SER A 317 25.39 75.60 -5.38
N ARG A 318 25.57 75.96 -4.10
CA ARG A 318 25.28 75.08 -2.95
C ARG A 318 23.78 74.78 -2.83
N LEU A 319 22.93 75.79 -2.97
CA LEU A 319 21.48 75.61 -2.95
C LEU A 319 20.99 74.72 -4.08
N GLN A 320 21.53 74.87 -5.29
CA GLN A 320 21.21 73.99 -6.42
C GLN A 320 21.59 72.52 -6.15
N ARG A 321 22.73 72.27 -5.50
CA ARG A 321 23.09 70.89 -5.09
C ARG A 321 22.14 70.33 -4.04
N ILE A 322 21.78 71.12 -3.02
CA ILE A 322 20.80 70.73 -2.01
C ILE A 322 19.47 70.35 -2.66
N ILE A 323 18.97 71.21 -3.57
CA ILE A 323 17.74 70.97 -4.33
C ILE A 323 17.83 69.68 -5.14
N ASN A 324 18.90 69.49 -5.92
CA ASN A 324 19.09 68.28 -6.73
C ASN A 324 19.16 66.99 -5.87
N GLN A 325 19.66 67.06 -4.63
CA GLN A 325 19.65 65.90 -3.72
C GLN A 325 18.23 65.63 -3.20
N LEU A 326 17.49 66.66 -2.84
CA LEU A 326 16.14 66.53 -2.31
C LEU A 326 15.12 66.08 -3.37
N GLU A 327 15.33 66.45 -4.63
CA GLU A 327 14.51 65.98 -5.76
C GLU A 327 14.67 64.47 -6.04
N ARG A 328 15.72 63.83 -5.50
CA ARG A 328 15.92 62.37 -5.60
C ARG A 328 15.18 61.58 -4.53
N VAL A 329 14.56 62.27 -3.56
CA VAL A 329 13.79 61.62 -2.50
C VAL A 329 12.40 61.28 -3.05
N GLU A 330 12.17 59.99 -3.28
CA GLU A 330 10.92 59.47 -3.83
C GLU A 330 9.76 59.52 -2.83
N ASP A 331 8.54 59.62 -3.34
CA ASP A 331 7.30 59.49 -2.56
C ASP A 331 7.21 58.09 -1.91
N GLY A 332 6.58 58.03 -0.73
CA GLY A 332 6.41 56.79 0.03
C GLY A 332 7.65 56.34 0.81
N THR A 333 8.68 57.19 0.91
CA THR A 333 9.87 57.00 1.77
C THR A 333 9.71 57.71 3.11
N THR A 334 10.42 57.26 4.15
CA THR A 334 10.22 57.79 5.52
C THR A 334 10.59 59.27 5.64
N VAL A 335 11.57 59.72 4.85
CA VAL A 335 12.08 61.09 4.85
C VAL A 335 11.39 62.00 3.83
N TYR A 336 10.41 61.50 3.07
CA TYR A 336 9.80 62.25 1.96
C TYR A 336 9.21 63.59 2.39
N LEU A 337 8.38 63.62 3.43
CA LEU A 337 7.73 64.86 3.87
C LEU A 337 8.76 65.89 4.38
N ASP A 338 9.77 65.43 5.10
CA ASP A 338 10.84 66.30 5.60
C ASP A 338 11.73 66.81 4.46
N ALA A 339 11.99 65.99 3.44
CA ALA A 339 12.71 66.38 2.25
C ALA A 339 11.95 67.45 1.45
N GLN A 340 10.62 67.30 1.31
CA GLN A 340 9.79 68.29 0.63
C GLN A 340 9.76 69.63 1.38
N ASN A 341 9.71 69.60 2.71
CA ASN A 341 9.82 70.80 3.52
C ASN A 341 11.17 71.50 3.33
N LEU A 342 12.28 70.75 3.33
CA LEU A 342 13.61 71.31 3.12
C LEU A 342 13.80 71.82 1.69
N LEU A 343 13.19 71.15 0.70
CA LEU A 343 13.22 71.55 -0.70
C LEU A 343 12.53 72.90 -0.89
N LEU A 344 11.36 73.09 -0.26
CA LEU A 344 10.65 74.38 -0.28
C LEU A 344 11.50 75.49 0.33
N GLN A 345 12.17 75.24 1.46
CA GLN A 345 13.06 76.21 2.10
C GLN A 345 14.26 76.57 1.22
N ALA A 346 14.90 75.57 0.60
CA ALA A 346 16.02 75.77 -0.29
C ALA A 346 15.62 76.58 -1.53
N ASN A 347 14.47 76.28 -2.14
CA ASN A 347 13.91 77.05 -3.27
C ASN A 347 13.60 78.50 -2.90
N ASN A 348 12.97 78.72 -1.75
CA ASN A 348 12.69 80.08 -1.26
C ASN A 348 13.98 80.86 -1.03
N LYS A 349 15.03 80.23 -0.47
CA LYS A 349 16.31 80.88 -0.27
C LYS A 349 17.03 81.17 -1.59
N LEU A 350 16.94 80.27 -2.56
CA LEU A 350 17.51 80.46 -3.90
C LEU A 350 16.90 81.70 -4.57
N ASN A 351 15.58 81.86 -4.50
CA ASN A 351 14.85 83.01 -5.05
C ASN A 351 15.16 84.34 -4.34
N GLN A 352 15.74 84.32 -3.14
CA GLN A 352 16.15 85.54 -2.41
C GLN A 352 17.58 85.98 -2.75
N VAL A 353 18.42 85.06 -3.27
CA VAL A 353 19.85 85.29 -3.53
C VAL A 353 20.13 85.48 -5.03
N GLN A 354 19.23 84.97 -5.88
CA GLN A 354 19.11 85.36 -7.29
C GLN A 354 18.44 86.72 -7.41
#